data_AF-A0A8S2UA79-F1
#
_entry.id   AF-A0A8S2UA79-F1
#
_cell.length_a   1.000
_cell.length_b   1.000
_cell.length_c   1.000
_cell.angle_alpha   90.00
_cell.angle_beta   90.00
_cell.angle_gamma   90.00
#
_symmetry.space_group_name_H-M   'P 1'
#
loop_
_entity.id
_entity.type
_entity.pdbx_description
1 polymer ?
#
loop_
_entity_poly.entity_id
_entity_poly.type
_entity_poly.pdbx_seq_one_letter_code
_entity_poly.pdbx_strand_id
1 'polypeptide(L)' 'NGQCSEPEICQTGCICANDTVMDANGNCVMPSTCQCLYEGRILLSGQTINVVDTCQKW' A
#
# COMPACT_ATOMS: atom_id res chain seq x y z
N ASN A 1 4.11 -11.07 6.93
CA ASN A 1 3.28 -10.60 8.06
C ASN A 1 3.69 -9.19 8.41
N GLY A 2 2.95 -8.20 7.90
CA GLY A 2 3.23 -6.78 8.09
C GLY A 2 2.90 -6.34 9.50
N GLN A 3 3.90 -6.36 10.38
CA GLN A 3 3.81 -5.72 11.68
C GLN A 3 4.33 -4.30 11.53
N CYS A 4 3.49 -3.31 11.80
CA CYS A 4 3.97 -1.95 12.00
C CYS A 4 4.77 -1.94 13.31
N SER A 5 6.05 -1.63 13.24
CA SER A 5 6.83 -1.29 14.42
C SER A 5 6.37 0.07 14.90
N GLU A 6 5.57 0.11 15.95
CA GLU A 6 5.20 1.35 16.61
C GLU A 6 6.48 2.00 17.15
N PRO A 7 6.75 3.28 16.84
CA PRO A 7 7.88 3.95 17.44
C PRO A 7 7.66 4.01 18.96
N GLU A 8 8.69 3.71 19.76
CA GLU A 8 8.59 3.75 21.23
C GLU A 8 8.12 5.13 21.74
N ILE A 9 8.31 6.20 20.94
CA ILE A 9 7.90 7.58 21.25
C ILE A 9 7.47 8.30 19.97
N CYS A 10 6.31 8.96 19.98
CA CYS A 10 5.87 9.86 18.90
C CYS A 10 6.83 11.03 18.71
N GLN A 11 7.16 11.35 17.47
CA GLN A 11 8.04 12.48 17.13
C GLN A 11 7.24 13.67 16.61
N THR A 12 7.70 14.89 16.91
CA THR A 12 7.12 16.12 16.34
C THR A 12 7.39 16.16 14.84
N GLY A 13 6.34 16.31 14.04
CA GLY A 13 6.46 16.38 12.58
C GLY A 13 5.12 16.62 11.88
N CYS A 14 5.17 16.63 10.56
CA CYS A 14 3.97 16.68 9.73
C CYS A 14 3.40 15.27 9.57
N ILE A 15 2.08 15.15 9.74
CA ILE A 15 1.34 13.92 9.46
C ILE A 15 0.34 14.17 8.34
N CYS A 16 -0.10 13.10 7.70
CA CYS A 16 -1.23 13.18 6.78
C CYS A 16 -2.52 13.52 7.53
N ALA A 17 -3.41 14.25 6.88
CA ALA A 17 -4.72 14.58 7.43
C ALA A 17 -5.53 13.30 7.68
N ASN A 18 -6.57 13.40 8.51
CA ASN A 18 -7.49 12.28 8.74
C ASN A 18 -7.97 11.69 7.40
N ASP A 19 -8.11 10.36 7.39
CA ASP A 19 -8.54 9.56 6.24
C ASP A 19 -7.57 9.54 5.04
N THR A 20 -6.38 10.11 5.18
CA THR A 20 -5.30 10.04 4.17
C THR A 20 -4.07 9.32 4.72
N VAL A 21 -3.28 8.74 3.82
CA VAL A 21 -2.06 7.99 4.14
C VAL A 21 -0.91 8.45 3.25
N MET A 22 0.32 8.31 3.75
CA MET A 22 1.52 8.67 2.98
C MET A 22 1.85 7.59 1.95
N ASP A 23 1.98 7.95 0.68
CA ASP A 23 2.45 7.08 -0.38
C ASP A 23 3.98 6.92 -0.37
N ALA A 24 4.51 6.09 -1.26
CA ALA A 24 5.95 5.84 -1.39
C ALA A 24 6.76 7.09 -1.80
N ASN A 25 6.11 8.14 -2.29
CA ASN A 25 6.72 9.40 -2.69
C ASN A 25 6.62 10.48 -1.59
N GLY A 26 6.00 10.18 -0.45
CA GLY A 26 5.79 11.13 0.64
C GLY A 26 4.52 11.98 0.52
N ASN A 27 3.63 11.69 -0.43
CA ASN A 27 2.38 12.42 -0.63
C ASN A 27 1.25 11.82 0.22
N CYS A 28 0.37 12.67 0.76
CA CYS A 28 -0.84 12.19 1.42
C CYS A 28 -1.95 11.93 0.39
N VAL A 29 -2.36 10.67 0.27
CA VAL A 29 -3.35 10.19 -0.71
C VAL A 29 -4.49 9.46 -0.01
N MET A 30 -5.61 9.28 -0.71
CA MET A 30 -6.68 8.41 -0.22
C MET A 30 -6.21 6.95 -0.21
N PRO A 31 -6.51 6.15 0.83
CA PRO A 31 -6.11 4.73 0.88
C PRO A 31 -6.53 3.92 -0.36
N SER A 32 -7.68 4.24 -0.95
CA SER A 32 -8.19 3.61 -2.17
C SER A 32 -7.35 3.90 -3.43
N THR A 33 -6.48 4.91 -3.39
CA THR A 33 -5.60 5.33 -4.49
C THR A 33 -4.16 4.84 -4.33
N CYS A 34 -3.86 4.10 -3.24
CA CYS A 34 -2.55 3.50 -3.02
C CYS A 34 -2.25 2.42 -4.06
N GLN A 35 -0.98 2.38 -4.48
CA GLN A 35 -0.48 1.37 -5.40
C GLN A 35 -0.36 0.02 -4.70
N CYS A 36 -0.72 -1.07 -5.38
CA CYS A 36 -0.58 -2.43 -4.85
C CYS A 36 0.79 -3.00 -5.22
N LEU A 37 1.39 -3.78 -4.31
CA LEU A 37 2.58 -4.57 -4.60
C LEU A 37 2.18 -6.04 -4.74
N TYR A 38 2.37 -6.62 -5.93
CA TYR A 38 2.08 -8.02 -6.22
C TYR A 38 3.27 -8.67 -6.93
N GLU A 39 3.84 -9.74 -6.34
CA GLU A 39 5.00 -10.46 -6.91
C GLU A 39 6.16 -9.51 -7.32
N GLY A 40 6.43 -8.50 -6.48
CA GLY A 40 7.47 -7.49 -6.72
C GLY A 40 7.11 -6.42 -7.77
N ARG A 41 5.89 -6.44 -8.32
CA ARG A 41 5.39 -5.46 -9.29
C ARG A 41 4.45 -4.47 -8.64
N ILE A 42 4.61 -3.19 -8.99
CA ILE A 42 3.71 -2.12 -8.58
C ILE A 42 2.53 -2.07 -9.55
N LEU A 43 1.30 -2.09 -9.02
CA LEU A 43 0.05 -1.96 -9.75
C LEU A 43 -0.65 -0.68 -9.32
N LEU A 44 -1.13 0.10 -10.28
CA LEU A 44 -1.91 1.29 -10.01
C LEU A 44 -3.34 0.93 -9.56
N SER A 45 -4.00 1.82 -8.81
CA SER A 45 -5.40 1.62 -8.44
C SER A 45 -6.27 1.38 -9.67
N GLY A 46 -7.05 0.31 -9.64
CA GLY A 46 -7.92 -0.12 -10.74
C GLY A 46 -7.23 -0.95 -11.82
N GLN A 47 -5.90 -1.10 -11.79
CA GLN A 47 -5.18 -1.98 -12.70
C GLN A 47 -5.47 -3.44 -12.35
N THR A 48 -5.84 -4.24 -13.35
CA THR A 48 -6.03 -5.69 -13.21
C THR A 48 -4.84 -6.44 -13.79
N ILE A 49 -4.52 -7.57 -13.17
CA ILE A 49 -3.55 -8.54 -13.71
C ILE A 49 -4.27 -9.86 -13.91
N ASN A 50 -3.95 -10.53 -15.02
CA ASN A 50 -4.41 -11.89 -15.22
C ASN A 50 -3.41 -12.84 -14.58
N VAL A 51 -3.73 -13.32 -13.38
CA VAL A 51 -2.94 -14.31 -12.66
C VAL A 51 -3.22 -15.70 -13.26
N VAL A 52 -2.90 -15.88 -14.54
CA VAL A 52 -2.98 -17.19 -15.20
C VAL A 52 -1.85 -18.05 -14.64
N ASP A 53 -2.04 -18.62 -13.44
CA ASP A 53 -1.28 -19.78 -12.94
C ASP A 53 -1.89 -20.42 -11.67
N THR A 54 -3.01 -19.95 -11.12
CA THR A 54 -3.68 -20.64 -9.99
C THR A 54 -4.85 -21.54 -10.38
N CYS A 55 -5.17 -21.67 -11.67
CA CYS A 55 -6.03 -22.75 -12.15
C CYS A 55 -5.21 -24.04 -12.34
N GLN A 56 -4.57 -24.55 -11.29
CA GLN A 56 -4.22 -25.96 -11.26
C GLN A 56 -5.51 -26.75 -11.03
N LYS A 57 -6.06 -27.15 -12.16
CA LYS A 57 -7.11 -28.15 -12.38
C LYS A 57 -6.98 -29.29 -11.33
N TRP A 58 -8.00 -29.45 -10.49
CA TRP A 58 -8.23 -30.66 -9.70
C TRP A 58 -9.04 -31.64 -10.54
#